data_AF-A0A8X6RSP9-F1
#
_entry.id   AF-A0A8X6RSP9-F1
#
_cell.length_a   1.000
_cell.length_b   1.000
_cell.length_c   1.000
_cell.angle_alpha   90.00
_cell.angle_beta   90.00
_cell.angle_gamma   90.00
#
_symmetry.space_group_name_H-M   'P 1'
#
loop_
_entity.id
_entity.type
_entity.pdbx_description
1 polymer ?
#
loop_
_entity_poly.entity_id
_entity_poly.type
_entity_poly.pdbx_seq_one_letter_code
_entity_poly.pdbx_strand_id
1 'polypeptide(L)'
;MRGTLTGQRYVDDILRPHVRPFLNGLPGAIFQQDNSRPHTARVAQDFLGHFQTLPWPASPNLSPVQHVWNQLKWQMPSCHFVHDLELAVQDLWSICLRTT
;
A
#
# COMPACT_ATOMS: atom_id res chain seq x y z
N MET A 1 1.54 -5.10 11.78
CA MET A 1 0.28 -4.55 12.37
C MET A 1 -0.64 -5.70 12.75
N ARG A 2 -1.22 -5.72 13.95
CA ARG A 2 -2.27 -6.68 14.31
C ARG A 2 -3.64 -5.99 14.32
N GLY A 3 -4.68 -6.69 13.87
CA GLY A 3 -6.07 -6.18 13.82
C GLY A 3 -6.39 -5.33 12.59
N THR A 4 -7.67 -4.95 12.45
CA THR A 4 -8.20 -4.20 11.30
C THR A 4 -7.58 -2.81 11.18
N LEU A 5 -7.27 -2.42 9.95
CA LEU A 5 -6.79 -1.07 9.63
C LEU A 5 -7.96 -0.08 9.72
N THR A 6 -7.86 0.89 10.62
CA THR A 6 -8.79 2.02 10.71
C THR A 6 -8.22 3.23 9.97
N GLY A 7 -9.03 4.25 9.69
CA GLY A 7 -8.52 5.49 9.07
C GLY A 7 -7.41 6.15 9.88
N GLN A 8 -7.52 6.16 11.21
CA GLN A 8 -6.48 6.70 12.09
C GLN A 8 -5.18 5.91 11.99
N ARG A 9 -5.25 4.58 12.04
CA ARG A 9 -4.09 3.71 11.89
C ARG A 9 -3.48 3.79 10.49
N TYR A 10 -4.29 3.99 9.47
CA TYR A 10 -3.77 4.23 8.13
C TYR A 10 -2.91 5.50 8.09
N VAL A 11 -3.33 6.57 8.77
CA VAL A 11 -2.52 7.78 8.89
C VAL A 11 -1.26 7.55 9.70
N ASP A 12 -1.39 7.00 10.90
CA ASP A 12 -0.30 6.90 11.88
C ASP A 12 0.73 5.82 11.51
N ASP A 13 0.26 4.67 11.01
CA ASP A 13 1.09 3.51 10.75
C ASP A 13 1.56 3.41 9.28
N ILE A 14 0.87 4.06 8.32
CA ILE A 14 1.20 3.98 6.88
C ILE A 14 1.56 5.35 6.28
N LEU A 15 0.61 6.29 6.26
CA LEU A 15 0.79 7.53 5.48
C LEU A 15 1.91 8.40 6.04
N ARG A 16 1.92 8.64 7.36
CA ARG A 16 2.91 9.51 8.00
C ARG A 16 4.34 8.94 7.96
N PRO A 17 4.59 7.67 8.32
CA PRO A 17 5.95 7.14 8.34
C PRO A 17 6.48 6.72 6.97
N HIS A 18 5.62 6.30 6.03
CA HIS A 18 6.08 5.69 4.77
C HIS A 18 5.76 6.53 3.53
N VAL A 19 4.55 7.07 3.41
CA VAL A 19 4.12 7.79 2.19
C VAL A 19 4.65 9.23 2.18
N ARG A 20 4.51 9.96 3.29
CA ARG A 20 4.91 11.38 3.37
C ARG A 20 6.39 11.61 3.05
N PRO A 21 7.36 10.84 3.59
CA PRO A 21 8.76 11.03 3.24
C PRO A 21 9.02 10.83 1.74
N PHE A 22 8.35 9.86 1.12
CA PHE A 22 8.49 9.55 -0.29
C PHE A 22 7.94 10.68 -1.18
N LEU A 23 6.73 11.16 -0.90
CA LEU A 23 6.12 12.25 -1.67
C LEU A 23 6.87 13.58 -1.50
N ASN A 24 7.38 13.86 -0.30
CA ASN A 24 8.23 15.04 -0.08
C ASN A 24 9.55 14.98 -0.86
N GLY A 25 10.08 13.78 -1.09
CA GLY A 25 11.30 13.55 -1.88
C GLY A 25 11.08 13.54 -3.39
N LEU A 26 9.82 13.57 -3.86
CA LEU A 26 9.46 13.47 -5.27
C LEU A 26 8.48 14.58 -5.68
N PRO A 27 8.97 15.81 -5.93
CA PRO A 27 8.13 16.92 -6.37
C PRO A 27 7.32 16.57 -7.63
N GLY A 28 6.01 16.81 -7.60
CA GLY A 28 5.10 16.52 -8.71
C GLY A 28 4.61 15.08 -8.79
N ALA A 29 4.96 14.21 -7.84
CA ALA A 29 4.40 12.87 -7.76
C ALA A 29 2.90 12.89 -7.43
N ILE A 30 2.15 12.00 -8.06
CA ILE A 30 0.72 11.80 -7.81
C ILE A 30 0.53 10.50 -7.03
N PHE A 31 -0.06 10.59 -5.84
CA PHE A 31 -0.35 9.43 -5.00
C PHE A 31 -1.65 8.75 -5.43
N GLN A 32 -1.60 7.43 -5.65
CA GLN A 32 -2.78 6.62 -5.97
C GLN A 32 -3.11 5.68 -4.80
N GLN A 33 -4.38 5.65 -4.42
CA GLN A 33 -4.95 4.68 -3.48
C GLN A 33 -6.35 4.26 -3.94
N ASP A 34 -6.86 3.14 -3.43
CA ASP A 34 -8.24 2.72 -3.66
C ASP A 34 -9.24 3.47 -2.74
N ASN A 35 -10.54 3.26 -2.97
CA ASN A 35 -11.62 3.87 -2.20
C ASN A 35 -12.04 3.05 -0.96
N SER A 36 -11.15 2.24 -0.38
CA SER A 36 -11.49 1.49 0.83
C SER A 36 -11.86 2.43 2.00
N ARG A 37 -12.62 1.91 2.98
CA ARG A 37 -13.13 2.73 4.11
C ARG A 37 -12.03 3.44 4.92
N PRO A 38 -10.87 2.83 5.21
CA PRO A 38 -9.78 3.52 5.90
C PRO A 38 -9.19 4.67 5.07
N HIS A 39 -9.12 4.51 3.74
CA HIS A 39 -8.56 5.50 2.82
C HIS A 39 -9.50 6.68 2.59
N THR A 40 -10.80 6.44 2.60
CA THR A 40 -11.85 7.47 2.44
C THR A 40 -12.28 8.08 3.78
N ALA A 41 -11.75 7.61 4.91
CA ALA A 41 -12.00 8.21 6.22
C ALA A 41 -11.52 9.67 6.23
N ARG A 42 -12.29 10.54 6.88
CA ARG A 42 -12.00 11.98 6.94
C ARG A 42 -10.55 12.28 7.37
N VAL A 43 -10.06 11.61 8.41
CA VAL A 43 -8.69 11.79 8.90
C VAL A 43 -7.61 11.46 7.87
N ALA A 44 -7.87 10.46 7.00
CA ALA A 44 -6.95 10.09 5.93
C ALA A 44 -7.00 11.11 4.77
N GLN A 45 -8.20 11.56 4.41
CA GLN A 45 -8.38 12.59 3.39
C GLN A 45 -7.79 13.94 3.82
N ASP A 46 -8.01 14.35 5.07
CA ASP A 46 -7.44 15.58 5.64
C ASP A 46 -5.90 15.53 5.62
N PHE A 47 -5.30 14.38 5.93
CA PHE A 47 -3.85 14.19 5.82
C PHE A 47 -3.35 14.30 4.38
N LEU A 48 -4.08 13.70 3.44
CA LEU A 48 -3.70 13.67 2.02
C LEU A 48 -3.99 14.98 1.28
N GLY A 49 -4.79 15.88 1.84
CA GLY A 49 -5.15 17.16 1.23
C GLY A 49 -3.96 18.07 0.91
N HIS A 50 -2.77 17.78 1.45
CA HIS A 50 -1.53 18.50 1.13
C HIS A 50 -0.73 17.87 -0.02
N PHE A 51 -1.18 16.74 -0.57
CA PHE A 51 -0.52 16.00 -1.64
C PHE A 51 -1.43 15.89 -2.85
N GLN A 52 -0.84 15.73 -4.04
CA GLN A 52 -1.61 15.44 -5.24
C GLN A 52 -2.03 13.96 -5.22
N THR A 53 -3.33 13.71 -5.26
CA THR A 53 -3.89 12.36 -5.31
C THR A 53 -4.61 12.09 -6.63
N LEU A 54 -4.46 10.88 -7.17
CA LEU A 54 -5.19 10.47 -8.37
C LEU A 54 -6.63 10.07 -7.98
N PRO A 55 -7.68 10.72 -8.53
CA PRO A 55 -9.04 10.26 -8.37
C PRO A 55 -9.17 8.84 -8.93
N TRP A 56 -9.56 7.89 -8.08
CA TRP A 56 -9.62 6.49 -8.46
C TRP A 56 -11.07 6.03 -8.67
N PRO A 57 -11.40 5.36 -9.79
CA PRO A 57 -12.73 4.79 -9.97
C PRO A 57 -12.96 3.64 -8.98
N ALA A 58 -14.22 3.30 -8.69
CA ALA A 58 -14.57 2.16 -7.84
C ALA A 58 -14.24 0.77 -8.46
N SER A 59 -13.45 0.73 -9.54
CA SER A 59 -13.12 -0.50 -10.26
C SER A 59 -11.82 -1.13 -9.73
N PRO A 60 -11.86 -2.37 -9.20
CA PRO A 60 -10.71 -3.03 -8.59
C PRO A 60 -9.65 -3.49 -9.60
N ASN A 61 -10.02 -3.66 -10.87
CA ASN A 61 -9.17 -4.35 -11.86
C ASN A 61 -8.04 -3.48 -12.46
N LEU A 62 -7.97 -2.19 -12.10
CA LEU A 62 -7.05 -1.25 -12.73
C LEU A 62 -5.84 -0.88 -11.86
N SER A 63 -5.77 -1.32 -10.60
CA SER A 63 -4.70 -0.84 -9.73
C SER A 63 -3.38 -1.55 -10.03
N PRO A 64 -2.30 -0.81 -10.38
CA PRO A 64 -0.98 -1.41 -10.60
C PRO A 64 -0.51 -2.24 -9.40
N VAL A 65 -0.88 -1.87 -8.17
CA VAL A 65 -0.52 -2.64 -6.97
C VAL A 65 -1.16 -4.02 -6.96
N GLN A 66 -2.37 -4.18 -7.51
CA GLN A 66 -3.03 -5.47 -7.60
C GLN A 66 -2.29 -6.40 -8.56
N HIS A 67 -1.70 -5.86 -9.63
CA HIS A 67 -0.87 -6.65 -10.53
C HIS A 67 0.39 -7.17 -9.81
N VAL A 68 1.09 -6.31 -9.05
CA VAL A 68 2.25 -6.72 -8.25
C VAL A 68 1.87 -7.79 -7.24
N TRP A 69 0.75 -7.62 -6.53
CA TRP A 69 0.25 -8.64 -5.60
C TRP A 69 -0.06 -9.96 -6.27
N ASN A 70 -0.62 -9.94 -7.49
CA ASN A 70 -0.88 -11.17 -8.22
C ASN A 70 0.44 -11.89 -8.54
N GLN A 71 1.46 -11.18 -9.03
CA GLN A 71 2.78 -11.77 -9.29
C GLN A 71 3.40 -12.40 -8.04
N LEU A 72 3.34 -11.71 -6.90
CA LEU A 72 3.83 -12.25 -5.63
C LEU A 72 3.09 -13.53 -5.23
N LYS A 73 1.76 -13.54 -5.36
CA LYS A 73 0.94 -14.73 -5.06
C LYS A 73 1.26 -15.91 -5.97
N TRP A 74 1.59 -15.67 -7.24
CA TRP A 74 2.00 -16.74 -8.17
C TRP A 74 3.32 -17.39 -7.76
N GLN A 75 4.23 -16.63 -7.12
CA GLN A 75 5.53 -17.14 -6.68
C GLN A 75 5.54 -17.61 -5.22
N MET A 76 4.45 -17.40 -4.49
CA MET A 76 4.37 -17.73 -3.06
C MET A 76 4.43 -19.25 -2.84
N PRO A 77 5.30 -19.74 -1.95
CA PRO A 77 5.28 -21.12 -1.51
C PRO A 77 4.05 -21.39 -0.64
N SER A 78 3.65 -22.66 -0.54
CA SER A 78 2.65 -23.10 0.42
C SER A 78 3.16 -22.87 1.84
N CYS A 79 2.54 -21.92 2.55
CA CYS A 79 2.87 -21.59 3.94
C CYS A 79 1.74 -22.07 4.86
N HIS A 80 2.09 -22.77 5.94
CA HIS A 80 1.11 -23.28 6.91
C HIS A 80 0.99 -22.38 8.15
N PHE A 81 1.98 -21.51 8.37
CA PHE A 81 1.99 -20.55 9.47
C PHE A 81 2.13 -19.12 8.94
N VAL A 82 1.54 -18.16 9.68
CA VAL A 82 1.62 -16.72 9.34
C VAL A 82 3.07 -16.23 9.33
N HIS A 83 3.91 -16.80 10.19
CA HIS A 83 5.34 -16.45 10.23
C HIS A 83 6.05 -16.81 8.91
N ASP A 84 5.84 -18.02 8.40
CA ASP A 84 6.45 -18.45 7.13
C ASP A 84 5.94 -17.61 5.96
N LEU A 85 4.66 -17.23 5.99
CA LEU A 85 4.07 -16.33 5.01
C LEU A 85 4.72 -14.94 5.05
N GLU A 86 4.97 -14.39 6.25
CA GLU A 86 5.60 -13.09 6.42
C GLU A 86 7.03 -13.09 5.84
N LEU A 87 7.82 -14.13 6.13
CA LEU A 87 9.17 -14.29 5.57
C LEU A 87 9.12 -14.41 4.04
N ALA A 88 8.26 -15.27 3.51
CA ALA A 88 8.15 -15.49 2.07
C ALA A 88 7.76 -14.22 1.31
N VAL A 89 6.84 -13.41 1.85
CA VAL A 89 6.45 -12.13 1.24
C VAL A 89 7.61 -11.14 1.25
N GLN A 90 8.37 -11.05 2.35
CA GLN A 90 9.52 -10.14 2.43
C GLN A 90 10.65 -10.53 1.47
N ASP A 91 10.91 -11.83 1.34
CA ASP A 91 11.93 -12.35 0.42
C ASP A 91 11.56 -12.07 -1.05
N LEU A 92 10.33 -12.44 -1.45
CA LEU A 92 9.85 -12.19 -2.81
C LEU A 92 9.78 -10.70 -3.13
N TRP A 93 9.34 -9.87 -2.19
CA TRP A 93 9.33 -8.42 -2.36
C TRP A 93 10.74 -7.85 -2.58
N SER A 94 11.72 -8.36 -1.84
CA SER A 94 13.12 -7.95 -1.97
C SER A 94 13.75 -8.36 -3.31
N ILE A 95 13.24 -9.41 -3.95
CA ILE A 95 13.66 -9.81 -5.30
C ILE A 95 13.10 -8.83 -6.32
N CYS A 96 11.81 -8.50 -6.25
CA CYS A 96 11.16 -7.54 -7.15
C CYS A 96 11.87 -6.18 -7.20
N LEU A 97 12.37 -5.69 -6.05
CA LEU A 97 13.08 -4.41 -5.95
C LEU A 97 14.51 -4.42 -6.53
N ARG A 98 15.14 -5.59 -6.71
CA ARG A 98 16.51 -5.69 -7.25
C ARG A 98 16.57 -5.85 -8.77
N THR A 99 15.44 -6.16 -9.40
CA THR A 99 15.33 -6.45 -10.83
C THR A 99 14.80 -5.29 -11.68
N THR A 100 14.61 -4.11 -11.08
CA THR A 100 14.19 -2.85 -11.72
C THR A 100 15.26 -1.79 -11.53
#